data_AF-A0A419V3M1-F1
#
_entry.id   AF-A0A419V3M1-F1
#
_cell.length_a   1.000
_cell.length_b   1.000
_cell.length_c   1.000
_cell.angle_alpha   90.00
_cell.angle_beta   90.00
_cell.angle_gamma   90.00
#
_symmetry.space_group_name_H-M   'P 1'
#
loop_
_entity.id
_entity.type
_entity.pdbx_description
1 polymer ?
#
loop_
_entity_poly.entity_id
_entity_poly.type
_entity_poly.pdbx_seq_one_letter_code
_entity_poly.pdbx_strand_id
1 'polypeptide(L)' 'MNISVGPLKDKIEFFEADHIKKLEDAIQQKVEVNEAIMLEVHQVQHHVYYHPEHGRPIFTASVHFKAAAPR' A
#
# COMPACT_ATOMS: atom_id res chain seq x y z
N MET A 1 -14.57 26.24 0.73
CA MET A 1 -13.58 25.14 0.69
C MET A 1 -12.58 25.45 -0.40
N ASN A 2 -11.30 25.57 -0.06
CA ASN A 2 -10.25 25.87 -1.04
C ASN A 2 -9.60 24.54 -1.44
N ILE A 3 -9.99 23.99 -2.59
CA ILE A 3 -9.43 22.75 -3.12
C ILE A 3 -8.18 23.11 -3.91
N SER A 4 -7.01 22.86 -3.35
CA SER A 4 -5.74 22.99 -4.06
C SER A 4 -5.53 21.77 -4.96
N VAL A 5 -5.62 21.96 -6.27
CA VAL A 5 -5.28 20.94 -7.28
C VAL A 5 -3.78 20.96 -7.49
N GLY A 6 -3.05 20.17 -6.70
CA GLY A 6 -1.60 20.00 -6.80
C GLY A 6 -1.20 18.53 -7.02
N PRO A 7 0.08 18.24 -7.28
CA PRO A 7 0.58 16.88 -7.38
C PRO A 7 0.23 16.08 -6.11
N LEU A 8 -0.11 14.80 -6.26
CA LEU A 8 -0.34 13.91 -5.14
C LEU A 8 0.96 13.78 -4.34
N LYS A 9 0.91 14.10 -3.04
CA LYS A 9 2.10 14.09 -2.17
C LYS A 9 2.20 12.85 -1.30
N ASP A 10 1.07 12.43 -0.77
CA ASP A 10 0.95 11.32 0.15
C ASP A 10 -0.25 10.47 -0.27
N LYS A 11 -0.07 9.16 -0.20
CA LYS A 11 -1.12 8.19 -0.46
C LYS A 11 -0.92 7.00 0.47
N ILE A 12 -1.98 6.58 1.14
CA ILE A 12 -1.98 5.38 1.96
C ILE A 12 -2.91 4.38 1.29
N GLU A 13 -2.42 3.17 1.02
CA GLU A 13 -3.22 2.04 0.55
C GLU A 13 -3.14 0.89 1.55
N PHE A 14 -4.27 0.24 1.81
CA PHE A 14 -4.35 -0.96 2.64
C PHE A 14 -4.53 -2.17 1.74
N PHE A 15 -3.85 -3.26 2.11
CA PHE A 15 -3.87 -4.51 1.40
C PHE A 15 -4.20 -5.63 2.37
N GLU A 16 -4.91 -6.63 1.86
CA GLU A 16 -5.14 -7.89 2.56
C GLU A 16 -5.09 -9.06 1.59
N ALA A 17 -4.63 -10.21 2.07
CA ALA A 17 -4.68 -11.46 1.34
C ALA A 17 -4.69 -12.67 2.28
N ASP A 18 -5.23 -13.78 1.79
CA ASP A 18 -5.21 -15.10 2.45
C ASP A 18 -3.85 -15.82 2.33
N HIS A 19 -2.90 -15.23 1.60
CA HIS A 19 -1.56 -15.79 1.40
C HIS A 19 -0.54 -14.67 1.24
N ILE A 20 0.60 -14.77 1.93
CA ILE A 20 1.64 -13.72 1.93
C ILE A 20 2.15 -13.38 0.53
N LYS A 21 2.29 -14.38 -0.36
CA LYS A 21 2.70 -14.15 -1.75
C LYS A 21 1.69 -13.29 -2.52
N LYS A 22 0.39 -13.49 -2.31
CA LYS A 22 -0.64 -12.67 -2.95
C LYS A 22 -0.62 -11.24 -2.41
N LEU A 23 -0.32 -11.06 -1.12
CA LEU A 23 -0.14 -9.73 -0.53
C LEU A 23 1.03 -9.00 -1.18
N GLU A 24 2.17 -9.68 -1.33
CA GLU A 24 3.37 -9.14 -1.99
C GLU A 24 3.07 -8.76 -3.44
N ASP A 25 2.47 -9.65 -4.22
CA ASP A 25 2.15 -9.39 -5.64
C ASP A 25 1.18 -8.20 -5.78
N ALA A 26 0.18 -8.09 -4.90
CA ALA A 26 -0.76 -6.97 -4.88
C ALA A 26 -0.08 -5.63 -4.54
N ILE A 27 0.83 -5.62 -3.57
CA ILE A 27 1.62 -4.42 -3.23
C ILE A 27 2.52 -4.05 -4.41
N GLN A 28 3.23 -5.01 -5.01
CA GLN A 28 4.13 -4.77 -6.14
C GLN A 28 3.41 -4.14 -7.34
N GLN A 29 2.22 -4.65 -7.69
CA GLN A 29 1.39 -4.05 -8.75
C GLN A 29 1.05 -2.58 -8.45
N LYS A 30 0.81 -2.24 -7.19
CA LYS A 30 0.54 -0.86 -6.79
C LYS A 30 1.79 0.00 -6.77
N VAL A 31 2.96 -0.55 -6.44
CA VAL A 31 4.23 0.17 -6.56
C VAL A 31 4.42 0.64 -8.01
N GLU A 32 4.28 -0.25 -8.99
CA GLU A 32 4.44 0.08 -10.42
C GLU A 32 3.47 1.18 -10.89
N VAL A 33 2.20 1.11 -10.46
CA VAL A 33 1.19 2.13 -10.79
C VAL A 33 1.52 3.47 -10.13
N ASN A 34 2.00 3.47 -8.88
CA ASN A 34 2.30 4.69 -8.13
C ASN A 34 3.61 5.35 -8.62
N GLU A 35 4.60 4.57 -9.09
CA GLU A 35 5.80 5.08 -9.74
C GLU A 35 5.47 5.88 -11.01
N ALA A 36 4.50 5.43 -11.80
CA ALA A 36 4.04 6.14 -13.00
C ALA A 36 3.46 7.54 -12.71
N ILE A 37 3.06 7.81 -11.46
CA ILE A 37 2.58 9.12 -11.00
C ILE A 37 3.56 9.81 -10.02
N MET A 38 4.85 9.44 -10.10
CA MET A 38 5.95 10.02 -9.31
C MET A 38 5.83 9.84 -7.79
N LEU A 39 5.19 8.76 -7.35
CA LEU A 39 5.21 8.33 -5.97
C LEU A 39 6.18 7.16 -5.76
N GLU A 40 6.83 7.12 -4.61
CA GLU A 40 7.70 6.03 -4.16
C GLU A 40 7.20 5.47 -2.82
N VAL A 41 7.62 4.24 -2.47
CA VAL A 41 7.30 3.65 -1.16
C VAL A 41 8.06 4.41 -0.08
N HIS A 42 7.31 5.04 0.84
CA HIS A 42 7.89 5.61 2.05
C HIS A 42 8.06 4.56 3.14
N GLN A 43 7.01 3.78 3.37
CA GLN A 43 6.91 2.89 4.52
C GLN A 43 5.88 1.79 4.26
N VAL A 44 6.15 0.59 4.78
CA VAL A 44 5.24 -0.55 4.76
C VAL A 44 5.10 -1.09 6.19
N GLN A 45 3.87 -1.21 6.69
CA GLN A 45 3.59 -1.86 7.98
C GLN A 45 2.79 -3.13 7.72
N HIS A 46 3.29 -4.27 8.18
CA HIS A 46 2.59 -5.55 8.07
C HIS A 46 1.91 -5.93 9.38
N HIS A 47 0.76 -6.58 9.26
CA HIS A 47 0.08 -7.23 10.37
C HIS A 47 -0.52 -8.57 9.90
N VAL A 48 -0.73 -9.49 10.85
CA VAL A 48 -1.41 -10.76 10.58
C VAL A 48 -2.44 -10.97 11.66
N TYR A 49 -3.68 -11.24 11.26
CA TYR A 49 -4.74 -11.67 12.16
C TYR A 49 -5.30 -13.01 11.71
N TYR A 50 -5.98 -13.73 12.61
CA TYR A 50 -6.63 -15.00 12.27
C TYR A 50 -8.10 -14.76 12.00
N HIS A 51 -8.62 -15.26 10.87
CA HIS A 51 -10.03 -15.13 10.53
C HIS A 51 -10.90 -15.77 11.61
N PRO A 52 -11.88 -15.04 12.19
CA PRO A 52 -12.63 -15.51 13.35
C PRO A 52 -13.43 -16.79 13.10
N GLU A 53 -13.87 -17.02 11.86
CA GLU A 53 -14.71 -18.17 11.50
C GLU A 53 -13.93 -19.43 11.12
N HIS A 54 -12.71 -19.29 10.58
CA HIS A 54 -11.98 -20.41 9.97
C HIS A 54 -10.56 -20.60 10.52
N GLY A 55 -10.10 -19.69 11.40
CA GLY A 55 -8.78 -19.76 12.02
C GLY A 55 -7.62 -19.67 11.03
N ARG A 56 -7.86 -19.23 9.79
CA ARG A 56 -6.80 -19.06 8.79
C ARG A 56 -6.12 -17.70 8.97
N PRO A 57 -4.78 -17.61 8.80
CA PRO A 57 -4.09 -16.33 8.84
C PRO A 57 -4.51 -15.46 7.66
N ILE A 58 -4.80 -14.19 7.93
CA ILE A 58 -4.99 -13.13 6.95
C ILE A 58 -3.82 -12.17 7.09
N PHE A 59 -3.12 -11.96 5.99
CA PHE A 59 -1.96 -11.07 5.92
C PHE A 59 -2.44 -9.70 5.46
N THR A 60 -2.07 -8.66 6.19
CA THR A 60 -2.41 -7.28 5.85
C THR A 60 -1.18 -6.40 5.78
N ALA A 61 -1.29 -5.31 5.04
CA ALA A 61 -0.30 -4.25 5.04
C ALA A 61 -0.95 -2.87 4.88
N SER A 62 -0.38 -1.86 5.53
CA SER A 62 -0.53 -0.47 5.11
C SER A 62 0.73 -0.04 4.38
N VAL A 63 0.57 0.57 3.20
CA VAL A 63 1.66 1.10 2.41
C VAL A 63 1.47 2.60 2.27
N HIS A 64 2.45 3.36 2.78
CA HIS A 64 2.52 4.80 2.59
C HIS A 64 3.41 5.07 1.38
N PHE A 65 2.80 5.59 0.31
CA PHE A 65 3.49 6.15 -0.83
C PHE A 65 3.64 7.66 -0.67
N LYS A 66 4.80 8.20 -1.01
CA LYS A 66 5.10 9.62 -0.96
C LYS A 66 5.64 10.12 -2.30
N ALA A 67 5.53 11.41 -2.57
CA ALA A 67 6.19 12.03 -3.71
C ALA A 67 7.69 11.69 -3.69
N ALA A 68 8.18 11.18 -4.81
CA ALA A 68 9.58 10.85 -4.97
C ALA A 68 10.44 12.10 -4.76
N ALA A 69 11.52 11.97 -3.99
CA ALA A 69 12.46 13.06 -3.84
C ALA A 69 13.16 13.31 -5.19
N PRO A 70 13.37 14.58 -5.60
CA PRO A 70 14.23 14.87 -6.75
C PRO A 70 15.62 14.30 -6.47
N ARG A 71 16.10 13.42 -7.35
CA ARG A 71 17.46 12.86 -7.31
C ARG A 71 18.50 13.88 -7.75
#